data_AF-A0A811MC15-F1
#
_entry.id   AF-A0A811MC15-F1
#
_cell.length_a   1.000
_cell.length_b   1.000
_cell.length_c   1.000
_cell.angle_alpha   90.00
_cell.angle_beta   90.00
_cell.angle_gamma   90.00
#
_symmetry.space_group_name_H-M   'P 1'
#
loop_
_entity.id
_entity.type
_entity.pdbx_description
1 polymer ?
#
loop_
_entity_poly.entity_id
_entity_poly.type
_entity_poly.pdbx_seq_one_letter_code
_entity_poly.pdbx_strand_id
1 'polypeptide(L)'
;MDRTYEVSDTRWIAAGKGLQLGWAEYVGGGIPLAGDLTSKLGSHHMRCQNEDGEDSTVVSLLLPRPTMERFKKEMAVWLNKHDKNL
;
A
#
# COMPACT_ATOMS: atom_id res chain seq x y z
N MET A 1 -26.56 3.90 1.76
CA MET A 1 -25.26 4.05 1.10
C MET A 1 -24.48 2.79 1.38
N ASP A 2 -24.16 2.03 0.33
CA ASP A 2 -23.27 0.88 0.46
C ASP A 2 -21.90 1.38 0.90
N ARG A 3 -21.41 0.87 2.03
CA ARG A 3 -20.10 1.21 2.58
C ARG A 3 -19.05 0.43 1.80
N THR A 4 -18.73 0.88 0.60
CA THR A 4 -17.73 0.25 -0.25
C THR A 4 -16.34 0.72 0.15
N TYR A 5 -15.44 -0.25 0.36
CA TYR A 5 -14.02 -0.01 0.53
C TYR A 5 -13.28 -0.66 -0.65
N GLU A 6 -12.54 0.13 -1.42
CA GLU A 6 -11.86 -0.35 -2.64
C GLU A 6 -10.40 -0.72 -2.34
N VAL A 7 -9.97 -1.87 -2.87
CA VAL A 7 -8.57 -2.31 -2.80
C VAL A 7 -8.03 -2.45 -4.21
N SER A 8 -7.00 -1.67 -4.51
CA SER A 8 -6.24 -1.76 -5.74
C SER A 8 -4.91 -2.47 -5.46
N ASP A 9 -4.75 -3.69 -5.99
CA ASP A 9 -3.51 -4.47 -5.83
C ASP A 9 -2.71 -4.47 -7.13
N THR A 10 -1.63 -3.70 -7.15
CA THR A 10 -0.69 -3.61 -8.28
C THR A 10 0.68 -4.15 -7.92
N ARG A 11 0.82 -4.92 -6.83
CA ARG A 11 2.10 -5.47 -6.36
C ARG A 11 2.84 -6.31 -7.40
N TRP A 12 2.13 -6.81 -8.40
CA TRP A 12 2.66 -7.64 -9.48
C TRP A 12 2.99 -6.87 -10.75
N ILE A 13 2.53 -5.62 -10.89
CA ILE A 13 2.89 -4.77 -12.02
C ILE A 13 4.37 -4.41 -11.88
N ALA A 14 5.17 -4.75 -12.88
CA ALA A 14 6.61 -4.50 -12.90
C ALA A 14 7.39 -5.05 -11.68
N ALA A 15 6.84 -6.07 -11.01
CA ALA A 15 7.40 -6.66 -9.80
C ALA A 15 8.84 -7.16 -9.98
N GLY A 16 9.67 -7.00 -8.94
CA GLY A 16 11.01 -7.62 -8.88
C GLY A 16 11.94 -7.19 -10.00
N LYS A 17 11.96 -5.88 -10.33
CA LYS A 17 12.70 -5.33 -11.47
C LYS A 17 12.17 -5.81 -12.84
N GLY A 18 10.91 -6.24 -12.92
CA GLY A 18 10.30 -6.75 -14.16
C GLY A 18 10.12 -5.73 -15.27
N LEU A 19 10.28 -4.42 -14.98
CA LEU A 19 10.31 -3.35 -15.97
C LEU A 19 11.61 -2.55 -15.86
N GLN A 20 12.58 -2.89 -16.69
CA GLN A 20 13.83 -2.17 -16.87
C GLN A 20 13.96 -1.72 -18.33
N LEU A 21 14.25 -0.43 -18.53
CA LEU A 21 14.48 0.14 -19.86
C LEU A 21 15.98 0.31 -20.17
N GLY A 22 16.86 -0.26 -19.33
CA GLY A 22 18.31 -0.13 -19.41
C GLY A 22 18.86 1.20 -18.88
N TRP A 23 18.17 2.32 -19.17
CA TRP A 23 18.51 3.67 -18.67
C TRP A 23 17.55 4.17 -17.58
N ALA A 24 16.46 3.43 -17.33
CA ALA A 24 15.47 3.75 -16.31
C ALA A 24 14.93 2.46 -15.68
N GLU A 25 14.55 2.58 -14.41
CA GLU A 25 13.86 1.53 -13.67
C GLU A 25 12.47 1.99 -13.25
N TYR A 26 11.56 1.04 -13.09
CA TYR A 26 10.26 1.30 -12.52
C TYR A 26 10.37 1.50 -11.00
N VAL A 27 10.13 2.73 -10.54
CA VAL A 27 10.17 3.11 -9.12
C VAL A 27 8.79 3.20 -8.47
N GLY A 28 7.72 3.02 -9.25
CA GLY A 28 6.34 3.07 -8.76
C GLY A 28 5.34 3.52 -9.82
N GLY A 29 4.06 3.37 -9.52
CA GLY A 29 2.94 3.72 -10.40
C GLY A 29 1.84 4.44 -9.64
N GLY A 30 1.02 5.20 -10.38
CA GLY A 30 -0.17 5.83 -9.82
C GLY A 30 -1.25 4.80 -9.47
N ILE A 31 -2.19 5.21 -8.63
CA ILE A 31 -3.35 4.40 -8.26
C ILE A 31 -4.26 4.28 -9.49
N PRO A 32 -4.52 3.07 -10.03
CA PRO A 32 -5.58 2.91 -11.00
C PRO A 32 -6.91 3.12 -10.27
N LEU A 33 -7.52 4.28 -10.49
CA LEU A 33 -8.79 4.68 -9.89
C LEU A 33 -9.94 4.15 -10.74
N ALA A 34 -10.72 3.21 -10.22
CA ALA A 34 -11.98 2.82 -10.83
C ALA A 34 -13.11 3.79 -10.40
N GLY A 35 -13.14 5.01 -10.98
CA GLY A 35 -14.27 5.94 -10.84
C GLY A 35 -13.98 7.28 -10.14
N ASP A 36 -15.04 7.92 -9.63
CA ASP A 36 -15.01 9.29 -9.08
C ASP A 36 -14.24 9.39 -7.74
N LEU A 37 -13.22 10.25 -7.73
CA LEU A 37 -12.31 10.57 -6.62
C LEU A 37 -13.02 11.06 -5.35
N THR A 38 -14.26 11.56 -5.46
CA THR A 38 -14.94 12.26 -4.37
C THR A 38 -15.58 11.34 -3.32
N SER A 39 -15.65 10.02 -3.55
CA SER A 39 -16.56 9.14 -2.77
C SER A 39 -15.97 7.87 -2.16
N LYS A 40 -14.69 7.54 -2.39
CA LYS A 40 -14.18 6.19 -2.07
C LYS A 40 -13.11 6.16 -0.99
N LEU A 41 -13.42 5.42 0.08
CA LEU A 41 -12.44 4.87 1.02
C LEU A 41 -11.72 3.72 0.32
N GLY A 42 -10.40 3.69 0.37
CA GLY A 42 -9.67 2.60 -0.25
C GLY A 42 -8.18 2.60 0.01
N SER A 43 -7.54 1.52 -0.46
CA SER A 43 -6.09 1.35 -0.41
C SER A 43 -5.50 0.93 -1.74
N HIS A 44 -4.24 1.32 -1.93
CA HIS A 44 -3.43 0.95 -3.07
C HIS A 44 -2.18 0.22 -2.59
N HIS A 45 -1.97 -0.99 -3.10
CA HIS A 45 -0.90 -1.88 -2.66
C HIS A 45 0.15 -1.98 -3.76
N MET A 46 1.38 -1.60 -3.44
CA MET A 46 2.54 -1.70 -4.33
C MET A 46 3.64 -2.52 -3.66
N ARG A 47 4.42 -3.23 -4.46
CA ARG A 47 5.63 -3.91 -3.99
C ARG A 47 6.78 -2.92 -3.98
N CYS A 48 7.61 -2.96 -2.94
CA CYS A 48 8.86 -2.22 -2.83
C CYS A 48 9.95 -3.12 -2.28
N GLN A 49 11.20 -2.66 -2.33
CA GLN A 49 12.28 -3.23 -1.53
C GLN A 49 12.56 -2.31 -0.34
N ASN A 50 12.81 -2.88 0.84
CA ASN A 50 13.27 -2.12 1.99
C ASN A 50 14.78 -1.81 1.87
N GLU A 51 15.35 -1.14 2.88
CA GLU A 51 16.78 -0.77 2.90
C GLU A 51 17.71 -2.01 2.85
N ASP A 52 17.23 -3.16 3.32
CA ASP A 52 17.94 -4.44 3.29
C ASP A 52 17.76 -5.21 1.96
N GLY A 53 17.00 -4.65 1.01
CA GLY A 53 16.71 -5.27 -0.28
C GLY A 53 15.61 -6.34 -0.24
N GLU A 54 14.94 -6.53 0.90
CA GLU A 54 13.86 -7.49 1.07
C GLU A 54 12.56 -6.98 0.45
N ASP A 55 11.79 -7.90 -0.13
CA ASP A 55 10.49 -7.59 -0.69
C ASP A 55 9.49 -7.20 0.39
N SER A 56 8.95 -5.99 0.25
CA SER A 56 7.96 -5.39 1.13
C SER A 56 6.74 -4.92 0.34
N THR A 57 5.66 -4.62 1.06
CA THR A 57 4.44 -4.04 0.47
C THR A 57 4.18 -2.66 1.07
N VAL A 58 4.10 -1.65 0.22
CA VAL A 58 3.55 -0.34 0.59
C VAL A 58 2.05 -0.36 0.41
N VAL A 59 1.31 0.01 1.46
CA VAL A 59 -0.15 0.16 1.44
C VAL A 59 -0.49 1.63 1.65
N SER A 60 -0.81 2.33 0.56
CA SER A 60 -1.27 3.71 0.59
C SER A 60 -2.78 3.74 0.89
N LEU A 61 -3.21 4.55 1.86
CA LEU A 61 -4.58 4.61 2.36
C LEU A 61 -5.10 6.04 2.37
N LEU A 62 -6.33 6.26 1.90
CA LEU A 62 -7.02 7.55 2.05
C LEU A 62 -8.23 7.38 2.97
N LEU A 63 -8.13 7.95 4.17
CA LEU A 63 -9.16 7.90 5.21
C LEU A 63 -9.40 9.30 5.79
N PRO A 64 -10.63 9.61 6.27
CA PRO A 64 -10.86 10.79 7.09
C PRO A 64 -9.93 10.82 8.30
N ARG A 65 -9.50 12.01 8.74
CA ARG A 65 -8.53 12.18 9.84
C ARG A 65 -8.87 11.38 11.10
N PRO A 66 -10.11 11.40 11.65
CA PRO A 66 -10.43 10.62 12.84
C PRO A 66 -10.27 9.11 12.63
N THR A 67 -10.61 8.64 11.44
CA THR A 67 -10.47 7.23 11.04
C THR A 67 -9.01 6.83 10.92
N MET A 68 -8.17 7.71 10.34
CA MET A 68 -6.72 7.47 10.23
C MET A 68 -6.05 7.34 11.61
N GLU A 69 -6.45 8.18 12.59
CA GLU A 69 -5.91 8.09 13.95
C GLU A 69 -6.31 6.80 14.66
N ARG A 70 -7.54 6.32 14.43
CA ARG A 70 -7.97 5.01 14.94
C ARG A 70 -7.21 3.87 14.27
N PHE A 71 -7.07 3.92 12.95
CA PHE A 71 -6.33 2.92 12.17
C PHE A 71 -4.90 2.74 12.68
N LYS A 72 -4.16 3.85 12.90
CA LYS A 72 -2.79 3.79 13.46
C LYS A 72 -2.74 3.07 14.81
N LYS A 73 -3.68 3.36 15.71
CA LYS A 73 -3.75 2.71 17.03
C LYS A 73 -4.00 1.21 16.93
N GLU A 74 -4.93 0.81 16.07
CA GLU A 74 -5.25 -0.61 15.85
C GLU A 74 -4.07 -1.33 15.18
N MET A 75 -3.45 -0.75 14.16
CA MET A 75 -2.27 -1.32 13.49
C MET A 75 -1.07 -1.46 14.41
N ALA A 76 -0.82 -0.51 15.32
CA ALA A 76 0.26 -0.62 16.30
C ALA A 76 0.13 -1.88 17.17
N VAL A 77 -1.08 -2.31 17.52
CA VAL A 77 -1.30 -3.56 18.28
C VAL A 77 -0.87 -4.79 17.48
N TRP A 78 -1.07 -4.78 16.16
CA TRP A 78 -0.72 -5.89 15.28
C TRP A 78 0.76 -5.89 14.89
N LEU A 79 1.33 -4.72 14.64
CA LEU A 79 2.72 -4.57 14.19
C LEU A 79 3.73 -4.66 15.34
N ASN A 80 3.37 -4.23 16.57
CA ASN A 80 4.27 -4.30 17.73
C ASN A 80 4.35 -5.71 18.36
N LYS A 81 3.77 -6.75 17.73
CA LYS A 81 3.80 -8.12 18.27
C LYS A 81 5.10 -8.89 18.01
N HIS A 82 6.11 -8.28 17.38
CA HIS A 82 7.41 -8.93 17.16
C HIS A 82 8.54 -8.20 17.88
N ASP A 83 8.66 -8.47 19.18
CA ASP A 83 9.92 -8.31 19.96
C ASP A 83 9.97 -9.31 21.15
N LYS A 84 9.27 -10.44 21.03
CA LYS A 84 9.41 -11.58 21.94
C LYS A 84 9.42 -12.87 21.13
N ASN A 85 10.63 -13.37 20.89
CA ASN A 85 10.98 -14.66 20.29
C ASN A 85 11.12 -14.66 18.75
N LEU A 86 12.34 -14.40 18.27
CA LEU A 86 13.16 -15.44 17.62
C LEU A 86 14.65 -15.16 17.86
#